data_AF-X0TNA3-F1
#
_entry.id   AF-X0TNA3-F1
#
_cell.length_a   1.000
_cell.length_b   1.000
_cell.length_c   1.000
_cell.angle_alpha   90.00
_cell.angle_beta   90.00
_cell.angle_gamma   90.00
#
_symmetry.space_group_name_H-M   'P 1'
#
loop_
_entity.id
_entity.type
_entity.pdbx_description
1 polymer ?
#
loop_
_entity_poly.entity_id
_entity_poly.type
_entity_poly.pdbx_seq_one_letter_code
_entity_poly.pdbx_strand_id
1 'polypeptide(L)'
;LAVNALNSAQAVLIPTRPEIADLRSIKLFLTVLERIKQEINPDLETLGVLVTYYNRELGPHKAAIKAMREAGLPLLTVGIEEGDHEIEDQVSEKSHPIDIPGDPRTRT
;
A
#
# COMPACT_ATOMS: atom_id res chain seq x y z
N LEU A 1 -14.10 -9.84 0.99
CA LEU A 1 -13.59 -8.63 1.68
C LEU A 1 -13.15 -7.55 0.68
N ALA A 2 -12.28 -7.83 -0.30
CA ALA A 2 -11.81 -6.83 -1.27
C ALA A 2 -12.91 -6.14 -2.08
N VAL A 3 -13.87 -6.88 -2.65
CA VAL A 3 -15.00 -6.28 -3.39
C VAL A 3 -15.87 -5.40 -2.49
N ASN A 4 -16.10 -5.80 -1.23
CA ASN A 4 -16.88 -4.99 -0.28
C ASN A 4 -16.17 -3.68 0.04
N ALA A 5 -14.84 -3.70 0.17
CA ALA A 5 -14.05 -2.49 0.37
C ALA A 5 -14.13 -1.57 -0.86
N LEU A 6 -14.06 -2.11 -2.07
CA LEU A 6 -14.18 -1.33 -3.30
C LEU A 6 -15.60 -0.79 -3.51
N ASN A 7 -16.63 -1.51 -3.03
CA ASN A 7 -18.01 -1.05 -3.06
C ASN A 7 -18.26 0.16 -2.13
N SER A 8 -17.57 0.24 -0.99
CA SER A 8 -17.74 1.35 -0.04
C SER A 8 -16.72 2.49 -0.22
N ALA A 9 -15.65 2.25 -0.96
CA ALA A 9 -14.62 3.26 -1.21
C ALA A 9 -15.13 4.38 -2.12
N GLN A 10 -14.79 5.62 -1.79
CA GLN A 10 -14.96 6.75 -2.70
C GLN A 10 -13.83 6.76 -3.73
N ALA A 11 -12.61 6.41 -3.29
CA ALA A 11 -11.44 6.42 -4.16
C ALA A 11 -10.44 5.31 -3.83
N VAL A 12 -9.65 4.91 -4.83
CA VAL A 12 -8.63 3.85 -4.73
C VAL A 12 -7.25 4.40 -5.08
N LEU A 13 -6.27 4.07 -4.25
CA LEU A 13 -4.85 4.31 -4.46
C LEU A 13 -4.14 2.98 -4.68
N ILE A 14 -3.29 2.89 -5.71
CA ILE A 14 -2.61 1.64 -6.10
C ILE A 14 -1.12 1.75 -5.76
N PRO A 15 -0.66 1.26 -4.59
CA PRO A 15 0.77 1.22 -4.29
C PRO A 15 1.47 0.14 -5.14
N THR A 16 2.62 0.46 -5.71
CA THR A 16 3.47 -0.47 -6.46
C THR A 16 4.94 -0.19 -6.21
N ARG A 17 5.79 -1.21 -6.33
CA ARG A 17 7.24 -1.02 -6.37
C ARG A 17 7.67 -0.64 -7.79
N PRO A 18 8.82 0.02 -7.98
CA PRO A 18 9.35 0.34 -9.30
C PRO A 18 9.92 -0.92 -9.99
N GLU A 19 9.05 -1.87 -10.32
CA GLU A 19 9.39 -3.14 -10.96
C GLU A 19 8.63 -3.33 -12.27
N ILE A 20 9.33 -3.70 -13.34
CA ILE A 20 8.74 -3.89 -14.68
C ILE A 20 7.73 -5.06 -14.69
N ALA A 21 7.94 -6.07 -13.84
CA ALA A 21 7.05 -7.21 -13.70
C ALA A 21 5.61 -6.80 -13.32
N ASP A 22 5.45 -5.68 -12.62
CA ASP A 22 4.16 -5.21 -12.12
C ASP A 22 3.29 -4.53 -13.19
N LEU A 23 3.87 -4.13 -14.33
CA LEU A 23 3.16 -3.39 -15.38
C LEU A 23 1.89 -4.11 -15.86
N ARG A 24 1.97 -5.41 -16.09
CA ARG A 24 0.83 -6.22 -16.52
C ARG A 24 -0.23 -6.29 -15.42
N SER A 25 0.20 -6.54 -14.19
CA SER A 25 -0.67 -6.70 -13.03
C SER A 25 -1.46 -5.43 -12.77
N ILE A 26 -0.81 -4.25 -12.85
CA ILE A 26 -1.47 -2.95 -12.69
C ILE A 26 -2.52 -2.75 -13.78
N LYS A 27 -2.20 -3.04 -15.06
CA LYS A 27 -3.16 -2.91 -16.15
C LYS A 27 -4.38 -3.80 -15.96
N LEU A 28 -4.18 -5.05 -15.55
CA LEU A 28 -5.28 -5.96 -15.25
C LEU A 28 -6.14 -5.45 -14.08
N PHE A 29 -5.50 -4.93 -13.04
CA PHE A 29 -6.22 -4.40 -11.88
C PHE A 29 -7.03 -3.15 -12.25
N LEU A 30 -6.50 -2.24 -13.06
CA LEU A 30 -7.24 -1.09 -13.58
C LEU A 30 -8.50 -1.55 -14.36
N THR A 31 -8.40 -2.59 -15.19
CA THR A 31 -9.58 -3.18 -15.86
C THR A 31 -10.61 -3.72 -14.87
N VAL A 32 -10.17 -4.32 -13.76
CA VAL A 32 -11.07 -4.78 -12.70
C VAL A 32 -11.75 -3.60 -11.99
N LEU A 33 -11.02 -2.51 -11.72
CA LEU A 33 -11.59 -1.30 -11.12
C LEU A 33 -12.65 -0.67 -12.02
N GLU A 34 -12.41 -0.59 -13.34
CA GLU A 34 -13.41 -0.11 -14.30
C GLU A 34 -14.67 -0.98 -14.29
N ARG A 35 -14.51 -2.30 -14.20
CA ARG A 35 -15.65 -3.21 -14.11
C ARG A 35 -16.44 -3.02 -12.82
N ILE A 36 -15.76 -2.89 -11.68
CA ILE A 36 -16.40 -2.62 -10.39
C ILE A 36 -17.13 -1.28 -10.42
N LYS A 37 -16.53 -0.27 -11.04
CA LYS A 37 -17.17 1.03 -11.22
C LYS A 37 -18.47 0.91 -12.01
N GLN A 38 -18.46 0.15 -13.11
CA GLN A 38 -19.63 -0.03 -13.97
C GLN A 38 -20.73 -0.90 -13.35
N GLU A 39 -20.36 -1.96 -12.63
CA GLU A 39 -21.30 -2.99 -12.15
C GLU A 39 -21.74 -2.82 -10.69
N ILE A 40 -20.93 -2.17 -9.85
CA ILE A 40 -21.07 -2.23 -8.38
C ILE A 40 -21.06 -0.83 -7.74
N ASN A 41 -20.06 0.00 -8.00
CA ASN A 41 -19.89 1.32 -7.37
C ASN A 41 -19.58 2.42 -8.40
N PRO A 42 -20.61 3.05 -9.01
CA PRO A 42 -20.44 4.08 -10.04
C PRO A 42 -19.64 5.31 -9.61
N ASP A 43 -19.63 5.60 -8.30
CA ASP A 43 -18.96 6.76 -7.72
C ASP A 43 -17.47 6.51 -7.44
N LEU A 44 -16.97 5.28 -7.69
CA LEU A 44 -15.57 4.92 -7.44
C LEU A 44 -14.61 5.73 -8.33
N GLU A 45 -13.68 6.43 -7.70
CA GLU A 45 -12.60 7.16 -8.36
C GLU A 45 -11.27 6.41 -8.24
N THR A 46 -10.45 6.44 -9.29
CA THR A 46 -9.06 5.93 -9.21
C THR A 46 -8.13 7.12 -9.09
N LEU A 47 -7.52 7.31 -7.91
CA LEU A 47 -6.57 8.40 -7.67
C LEU A 47 -5.30 8.24 -8.51
N GLY A 48 -4.87 7.00 -8.71
CA GLY A 48 -3.70 6.65 -9.50
C GLY A 48 -2.81 5.63 -8.82
N VAL A 49 -1.62 5.49 -9.39
CA VAL A 49 -0.59 4.53 -8.98
C VAL A 49 0.51 5.26 -8.22
N LEU A 50 0.73 4.86 -6.98
CA LEU A 50 1.77 5.38 -6.10
C LEU A 50 3.00 4.48 -6.18
N VAL A 51 4.12 5.03 -6.65
CA VAL A 51 5.40 4.31 -6.59
C VAL A 51 5.94 4.39 -5.18
N THR A 52 6.18 3.24 -4.57
CA THR A 52 6.67 3.04 -3.21
C THR A 52 8.05 2.42 -3.23
N TYR A 53 8.85 2.64 -2.17
CA TYR A 53 10.22 2.12 -2.06
C TYR A 53 11.13 2.56 -3.22
N TYR A 54 10.94 3.77 -3.72
CA TYR A 54 11.77 4.29 -4.80
C TYR A 54 13.13 4.74 -4.27
N ASN A 55 14.17 3.97 -4.57
CA ASN A 55 15.55 4.41 -4.42
C ASN A 55 16.07 5.12 -5.69
N ARG A 56 16.39 6.42 -5.57
CA ARG A 56 16.88 7.26 -6.67
C ARG A 56 18.30 6.93 -7.14
N GLU A 57 19.08 6.20 -6.36
CA GLU A 57 20.44 5.80 -6.76
C GLU A 57 20.42 4.53 -7.61
N LEU A 58 19.32 3.78 -7.59
CA LEU A 58 19.16 2.53 -8.34
C LEU A 58 18.70 2.80 -9.79
N GLY A 59 19.60 2.52 -10.74
CA GLY A 59 19.30 2.56 -12.18
C GLY A 59 18.06 1.75 -12.60
N PRO A 60 17.85 0.52 -12.10
CA PRO A 60 16.66 -0.27 -12.40
C PRO A 60 15.35 0.44 -12.03
N HIS A 61 15.31 1.14 -10.90
CA HIS A 61 14.10 1.86 -10.47
C HIS A 61 13.78 3.03 -11.42
N LYS A 62 14.79 3.79 -11.86
CA LYS A 62 14.63 4.83 -12.87
C LYS A 62 14.07 4.26 -14.18
N ALA A 63 14.63 3.14 -14.63
CA ALA A 63 14.18 2.47 -15.84
C ALA A 63 12.72 1.97 -15.72
N ALA A 64 12.35 1.43 -14.57
CA ALA A 64 10.98 0.97 -14.31
C ALA A 64 9.97 2.13 -14.31
N ILE A 65 10.26 3.24 -13.63
CA ILE A 65 9.38 4.43 -13.65
C ILE A 65 9.22 4.98 -15.08
N LYS A 66 10.32 5.02 -15.86
CA LYS A 66 10.27 5.44 -17.26
C LYS A 66 9.36 4.51 -18.08
N ALA A 67 9.51 3.20 -17.94
CA ALA A 67 8.66 2.22 -18.60
C ALA A 67 7.19 2.33 -18.17
N MET A 68 6.91 2.58 -16.89
CA MET A 68 5.55 2.81 -16.38
C MET A 68 4.90 4.06 -16.99
N ARG A 69 5.65 5.16 -17.12
CA ARG A 69 5.19 6.40 -17.78
C ARG A 69 4.91 6.15 -19.26
N GLU A 70 5.82 5.49 -19.96
CA GLU A 70 5.67 5.13 -21.38
C GLU A 70 4.49 4.18 -21.62
N ALA A 71 4.18 3.32 -20.63
CA ALA A 71 3.03 2.42 -20.68
C ALA A 71 1.68 3.11 -20.43
N GLY A 72 1.67 4.42 -20.15
CA GLY A 72 0.48 5.23 -19.93
C GLY A 72 -0.21 5.00 -18.58
N LEU A 73 0.52 4.51 -17.57
CA LEU A 73 -0.05 4.31 -16.24
C LEU A 73 -0.32 5.66 -15.54
N PRO A 74 -1.42 5.80 -14.79
CA PRO A 74 -1.77 7.03 -14.08
C PRO A 74 -0.89 7.20 -12.82
N LEU A 75 0.41 7.42 -13.01
CA LEU A 75 1.37 7.58 -11.92
C LEU A 75 1.18 8.92 -11.21
N LEU A 76 1.17 8.88 -9.89
CA LEU A 76 1.24 10.09 -9.07
C LEU A 76 2.62 10.74 -9.18
N THR A 77 2.65 12.08 -9.08
CA THR A 77 3.88 12.87 -9.12
C THR A 77 4.76 12.66 -7.89
N VAL A 78 4.17 12.24 -6.77
CA VAL A 78 4.85 11.94 -5.51
C VAL A 78 5.09 10.44 -5.42
N GLY A 79 6.30 10.04 -5.07
CA GLY A 79 6.66 8.66 -4.74
C GLY A 79 7.21 8.58 -3.32
N ILE A 80 6.99 7.46 -2.64
CA ILE A 80 7.59 7.20 -1.33
C ILE A 80 9.01 6.70 -1.58
N GLU A 81 10.02 7.52 -1.24
CA GLU A 81 11.42 7.09 -1.26
C GLU A 81 11.66 6.06 -0.16
N GLU A 82 12.65 5.20 -0.37
CA GLU A 82 13.18 4.35 0.69
C GLU A 82 13.91 5.25 1.69
N GLY A 83 13.17 5.74 2.69
CA GLY A 83 13.70 6.43 3.86
C GLY A 83 13.75 5.47 5.03
N ASP A 84 14.79 5.59 5.86
CA ASP A 84 15.02 4.84 7.10
C ASP A 84 13.88 5.07 8.12
N HIS A 85 12.69 4.56 7.84
CA HIS A 85 11.65 4.42 8.84
C HIS A 85 11.90 3.08 9.53
N GLU A 86 12.63 3.17 10.65
CA GLU A 86 12.55 2.21 11.74
C GLU A 86 11.07 1.86 11.93
N ILE A 87 10.68 0.68 11.46
CA ILE A 87 9.40 0.10 11.84
C ILE A 87 9.50 -0.06 13.35
N GLU A 88 8.60 0.62 14.03
CA GLU A 88 8.48 0.69 15.47
C GLU A 88 8.18 -0.71 16.05
N ASP A 89 9.21 -1.54 16.19
CA ASP A 89 9.17 -2.82 16.94
C ASP A 89 9.03 -2.58 18.46
N GLN A 90 8.81 -1.34 18.90
CA GLN A 90 8.70 -0.97 20.32
C GLN A 90 7.31 -1.20 20.94
N VAL A 91 6.33 -1.78 20.22
CA VAL A 91 5.03 -2.12 20.83
C VAL A 91 5.01 -3.51 21.49
N SER A 92 6.11 -4.27 21.43
CA SER A 92 6.18 -5.61 22.05
C SER A 92 7.17 -5.74 23.21
N GLU A 93 7.43 -4.69 24.02
CA GLU A 93 8.25 -4.88 25.23
C GLU A 93 7.97 -3.91 26.40
N LYS A 94 6.74 -3.40 26.53
CA LYS A 94 6.27 -2.77 27.79
C LYS A 94 4.95 -3.34 28.28
N SER A 95 4.91 -4.66 28.44
CA SER A 95 4.04 -5.28 29.44
C SER A 95 4.73 -5.17 30.80
N HIS A 96 4.78 -3.97 31.37
CA HIS A 96 5.11 -3.85 32.79
C HIS A 96 3.93 -4.46 33.56
N PRO A 97 4.10 -5.53 34.33
CA PRO A 97 3.00 -6.08 35.12
C PRO A 97 2.56 -4.99 36.10
N ILE A 98 1.31 -4.57 35.98
CA ILE A 98 0.65 -3.74 36.99
C ILE A 98 0.49 -4.65 38.20
N ASP A 99 1.30 -4.43 39.24
CA ASP A 99 1.14 -5.08 40.53
C ASP A 99 -0.20 -4.64 41.12
N ILE A 100 -1.18 -5.54 41.14
CA ILE A 100 -2.45 -5.34 41.81
C ILE A 100 -2.25 -5.85 43.24
N PRO A 101 -2.26 -4.99 44.28
CA PRO A 101 -2.10 -5.44 45.65
C PRO A 101 -3.24 -6.40 46.00
N GLY A 102 -2.92 -7.68 46.16
CA GLY A 102 -3.86 -8.73 46.58
C GLY A 102 -4.10 -9.88 45.60
N ASP A 103 -3.30 -10.08 44.54
CA ASP A 103 -3.46 -11.25 43.67
C ASP A 103 -3.17 -12.56 44.45
N PRO A 104 -4.15 -13.48 44.60
CA PRO A 104 -3.97 -14.75 45.32
C PRO A 104 -3.06 -15.76 44.60
N ARG A 105 -2.52 -15.46 43.42
CA ARG A 105 -1.67 -16.38 42.63
C ARG A 105 -0.17 -16.34 42.92
N THR A 106 0.31 -15.52 43.86
CA THR A 106 1.76 -15.37 44.17
C THR A 106 2.21 -16.03 45.47
N ARG A 107 1.36 -16.80 46.16
CA ARG A 107 1.78 -17.63 47.31
C ARG A 107 2.02 -19.08 46.89
N THR A 108 3.28 -19.39 46.61
CA THR A 108 3.86 -20.74 46.77
C THR A 108 5.32 -20.62 47.15
#